data_AF-Q2GW15-F1
#
_entry.id   AF-Q2GW15-F1
#
_cell.length_a   1.000
_cell.length_b   1.000
_cell.length_c   1.000
_cell.angle_alpha   90.00
_cell.angle_beta   90.00
_cell.angle_gamma   90.00
#
_symmetry.space_group_name_H-M   'P 1'
#
loop_
_entity.id
_entity.type
_entity.pdbx_description
1 polymer ?
#
loop_
_entity_poly.entity_id
_entity_poly.type
_entity_poly.pdbx_seq_one_letter_code
_entity_poly.pdbx_strand_id
1 'polypeptide(L)' 'MQSVNPEHFFKTNAAQEKRHRRAAKAGNKYGNPISLKSKILAAVPDPRSPSSAILVAESAGAVRLVKLNVVCLTDYGK' A
#
# COMPACT_ATOMS: atom_id res chain seq x y z
N MET A 1 -30.66 -14.71 15.24
CA MET A 1 -30.34 -13.32 14.86
C MET A 1 -29.88 -13.31 13.41
N GLN A 2 -30.75 -12.87 12.49
CA GLN A 2 -30.32 -12.59 11.11
C GLN A 2 -29.58 -11.25 11.11
N SER A 3 -28.39 -11.23 10.49
CA SER A 3 -27.59 -10.01 10.36
C SER A 3 -28.28 -9.05 9.40
N VAL A 4 -28.71 -7.89 9.89
CA VAL A 4 -29.27 -6.79 9.07
C VAL A 4 -28.18 -5.98 8.34
N ASN A 5 -26.92 -6.43 8.42
CA ASN A 5 -25.81 -5.72 7.80
C ASN A 5 -25.89 -5.89 6.27
N PRO A 6 -26.10 -4.79 5.50
CA PRO A 6 -26.19 -4.84 4.03
C PRO A 6 -24.99 -5.52 3.38
N GLU A 7 -23.86 -5.55 4.08
CA GLU A 7 -22.64 -6.16 3.62
C GLU A 7 -22.63 -7.69 3.57
N HIS A 8 -23.68 -8.37 4.07
CA HIS A 8 -23.80 -9.83 4.15
C HIS A 8 -24.76 -10.47 3.13
N PHE A 9 -25.47 -9.68 2.32
CA PHE A 9 -26.38 -10.22 1.31
C PHE A 9 -25.66 -10.47 -0.02
N PHE A 10 -25.82 -11.68 -0.58
CA PHE A 10 -25.40 -12.06 -1.94
C PHE A 10 -23.90 -11.90 -2.29
N LYS A 11 -22.98 -12.03 -1.32
CA LYS A 11 -21.53 -12.06 -1.59
C LYS A 11 -21.00 -13.49 -1.54
N THR A 12 -20.10 -13.82 -2.47
CA THR A 12 -19.38 -15.11 -2.44
C THR A 12 -18.34 -15.11 -1.33
N ASN A 13 -18.01 -16.29 -0.78
CA ASN A 13 -16.95 -16.44 0.24
C ASN A 13 -15.64 -15.77 -0.20
N ALA A 14 -15.27 -15.92 -1.48
CA ALA A 14 -14.08 -15.29 -2.07
C ALA A 14 -14.11 -13.76 -2.02
N ALA A 15 -15.28 -13.13 -2.22
CA ALA A 15 -15.42 -11.68 -2.11
C ALA A 15 -15.23 -11.20 -0.66
N GLN A 16 -15.74 -11.97 0.31
CA GLN A 16 -15.56 -11.68 1.73
C GLN A 16 -14.08 -11.81 2.14
N GLU A 17 -13.40 -12.90 1.77
CA GLU A 17 -11.98 -13.10 2.03
C GLU A 17 -11.11 -11.98 1.45
N LYS A 18 -11.39 -11.56 0.21
CA LYS A 18 -10.67 -10.44 -0.43
C LYS A 18 -10.85 -9.13 0.33
N ARG A 19 -12.04 -8.89 0.90
CA ARG A 19 -12.31 -7.72 1.74
C ARG A 19 -11.56 -7.81 3.07
N HIS A 20 -11.61 -8.95 3.76
CA HIS A 20 -10.86 -9.17 5.01
C HIS A 20 -9.36 -8.97 4.80
N ARG A 21 -8.80 -9.51 3.71
CA ARG A 21 -7.38 -9.32 3.36
C ARG A 21 -7.04 -7.85 3.11
N ARG A 22 -7.91 -7.09 2.42
CA ARG A 22 -7.71 -5.65 2.20
C ARG A 22 -7.77 -4.87 3.51
N ALA A 23 -8.70 -5.20 4.40
CA ALA A 23 -8.82 -4.56 5.70
C ALA A 23 -7.60 -4.82 6.59
N ALA A 24 -7.14 -6.08 6.66
CA ALA A 24 -5.93 -6.45 7.40
C ALA A 24 -4.69 -5.71 6.86
N LYS A 25 -4.55 -5.62 5.53
CA LYS A 25 -3.46 -4.86 4.90
C LYS A 25 -3.55 -3.35 5.15
N ALA A 26 -4.76 -2.78 5.14
CA ALA A 26 -4.98 -1.36 5.39
C ALA A 26 -4.61 -0.94 6.82
N GLY A 27 -4.73 -1.86 7.79
CA GLY A 27 -4.31 -1.63 9.18
C GLY A 27 -2.80 -1.73 9.41
N ASN A 28 -2.02 -2.21 8.43
CA ASN A 28 -0.57 -2.36 8.60
C ASN A 28 0.14 -1.00 8.52
N LYS A 29 0.56 -0.50 9.69
CA LYS A 29 1.35 0.73 9.84
C LYS A 29 2.84 0.48 10.06
N TYR A 30 3.30 -0.77 9.91
CA TYR A 30 4.69 -1.13 10.10
C TYR A 30 5.60 -0.34 9.15
N GLY A 31 6.70 0.20 9.67
CA GLY A 31 7.67 0.96 8.88
C GLY A 31 7.21 2.35 8.42
N ASN A 32 6.13 2.90 9.00
CA ASN A 32 5.60 4.24 8.67
C ASN A 32 5.36 4.42 7.16
N PRO A 33 4.38 3.69 6.58
CA PRO A 33 4.18 3.67 5.14
C PRO A 33 3.79 5.05 4.60
N ILE A 34 4.32 5.37 3.41
CA ILE A 34 4.02 6.62 2.71
C ILE A 34 2.59 6.54 2.17
N SER A 35 1.73 7.45 2.63
CA SER A 35 0.35 7.54 2.13
C SER A 35 0.34 8.12 0.71
N LEU A 36 -0.07 7.31 -0.25
CA LEU A 36 -0.27 7.72 -1.64
C LEU A 36 -1.75 8.04 -1.90
N LYS A 37 -1.99 9.04 -2.75
CA LYS A 37 -3.36 9.48 -3.09
C LYS A 37 -4.08 8.52 -4.02
N SER A 38 -3.33 7.68 -4.76
CA SER A 38 -3.89 6.70 -5.68
C SER A 38 -2.99 5.45 -5.79
N LYS A 39 -3.37 4.50 -6.65
CA LYS A 39 -2.64 3.23 -6.84
C LYS A 39 -1.33 3.45 -7.59
N ILE A 40 -0.31 2.70 -7.22
CA ILE A 40 0.97 2.60 -7.94
C ILE A 40 0.77 1.77 -9.20
N LEU A 41 1.22 2.29 -10.35
CA LEU A 41 1.27 1.56 -11.63
C LEU A 41 2.69 1.14 -11.99
N ALA A 42 3.67 2.02 -11.77
CA ALA A 42 5.08 1.76 -11.98
C ALA A 42 5.92 2.55 -10.97
N ALA A 43 7.10 2.04 -10.64
CA ALA A 43 8.08 2.73 -9.80
C ALA A 43 9.47 2.53 -10.42
N VAL A 44 10.20 3.62 -10.62
CA VAL A 44 11.56 3.59 -11.19
C VAL A 44 12.50 4.42 -10.33
N PRO A 45 13.80 4.07 -10.21
CA PRO A 45 14.78 4.92 -9.54
C PRO A 45 14.83 6.32 -10.16
N ASP A 46 15.03 7.35 -9.34
CA ASP A 46 15.26 8.71 -9.84
C ASP A 46 16.61 8.76 -10.60
N PRO A 47 16.64 9.15 -11.89
CA PRO A 47 17.89 9.28 -12.65
C PRO A 47 18.91 10.24 -12.02
N ARG A 48 18.47 11.21 -11.22
CA ARG A 48 19.37 12.20 -10.58
C ARG A 48 19.95 11.71 -9.26
N SER A 49 19.25 10.82 -8.57
CA SER A 49 19.65 10.32 -7.25
C SER A 49 19.04 8.94 -6.99
N PRO A 50 19.58 7.88 -7.64
CA PRO A 50 18.93 6.56 -7.68
C PRO A 50 18.84 5.87 -6.32
N SER A 51 19.74 6.21 -5.40
CA SER A 51 19.84 5.61 -4.07
C SER A 51 18.95 6.30 -3.03
N SER A 52 18.48 7.52 -3.30
CA SER A 52 17.74 8.33 -2.31
C SER A 52 16.31 8.66 -2.74
N ALA A 53 15.92 8.37 -3.98
CA ALA A 53 14.58 8.67 -4.46
C ALA A 53 14.10 7.74 -5.59
N ILE A 54 12.78 7.62 -5.70
CA ILE A 54 12.09 6.92 -6.78
C ILE A 54 10.98 7.79 -7.37
N LEU A 55 10.71 7.60 -8.66
CA LEU A 55 9.55 8.16 -9.35
C LEU A 55 8.44 7.12 -9.40
N VAL A 56 7.26 7.49 -8.91
CA VAL A 56 6.09 6.62 -8.83
C VAL A 56 5.03 7.14 -9.80
N ALA A 57 4.64 6.30 -10.76
CA ALA A 57 3.49 6.55 -11.64
C ALA A 57 2.21 6.16 -10.91
N GLU A 58 1.32 7.13 -10.74
CA GLU A 58 0.06 7.03 -10.03
C GLU A 58 -1.10 6.84 -11.02
N SER A 59 -2.05 5.95 -10.70
CA SER A 59 -3.24 5.68 -11.52
C SER A 59 -4.15 6.89 -11.76
N ALA A 60 -3.97 7.96 -10.96
CA ALA A 60 -4.64 9.24 -11.16
C ALA A 60 -4.05 10.08 -12.32
N GLY A 61 -3.09 9.55 -13.09
CA GLY A 61 -2.45 10.27 -14.19
C GLY A 61 -1.36 11.25 -13.73
N ALA A 62 -0.75 10.99 -12.58
CA ALA A 62 0.31 11.83 -12.00
C ALA A 62 1.60 11.02 -11.78
N VAL A 63 2.74 11.71 -11.73
CA VAL A 63 4.02 11.13 -11.30
C VAL A 63 4.47 11.84 -10.03
N ARG A 64 4.88 11.07 -9.03
CA ARG A 64 5.36 11.58 -7.74
C ARG A 64 6.82 11.19 -7.53
N LEU A 65 7.64 12.17 -7.15
CA LEU A 65 8.97 11.91 -6.60
C LEU A 65 8.85 11.55 -5.12
N VAL A 66 9.34 10.38 -4.75
CA VAL A 66 9.32 9.86 -3.38
C VAL A 66 10.76 9.74 -2.90
N LYS A 67 11.11 10.50 -1.86
CA LYS A 67 12.41 10.36 -1.19
C LYS A 67 12.39 9.14 -0.29
N LEU A 68 13.39 8.28 -0.43
CA LEU A 68 13.59 7.12 0.41
C LEU A 68 14.36 7.56 1.66
N ASN A 69 13.86 7.18 2.83
CA ASN A 69 14.66 7.22 4.04
C ASN A 69 15.30 5.84 4.21
N VAL A 70 16.62 5.76 4.05
CA VAL A 70 17.36 4.52 4.29
C VAL A 70 17.51 4.37 5.80
N VAL A 71 16.61 3.61 6.42
CA VAL A 71 16.94 2.97 7.69
C VAL A 71 17.75 1.73 7.31
N CYS A 72 19.05 1.75 7.58
CA CYS A 72 19.87 0.53 7.49
C CYS A 72 19.19 -0.55 8.34
N LEU A 73 18.76 -1.64 7.72
CA LEU A 73 18.20 -2.82 8.41
C LEU A 73 19.29 -3.62 9.14
N THR A 74 20.25 -2.95 9.78
CA THR A 74 21.32 -3.60 10.54
C THR A 74 20.87 -4.11 11.90
N ASP A 75 19.64 -3.79 12.35
CA ASP A 75 19.15 -4.16 13.68
C ASP A 75 18.02 -5.20 13.69
N TYR A 76 17.84 -5.99 12.62
CA TYR A 76 16.93 -7.15 12.64
C TYR A 76 17.64 -8.38 13.23
N GLY A 77 18.13 -8.25 14.47
CA GLY A 77 18.96 -9.26 15.11
C GLY A 77 19.39 -8.88 16.52
N LYS A 78 18.43 -8.58 17.41
CA LYS A 78 18.62 -8.69 18.86
C LYS A 78 17.30 -8.94 19.58
#